data_AF-A0A3C2CJM5-F1
#
_entry.id   AF-A0A3C2CJM5-F1
#
_cell.length_a   1.000
_cell.length_b   1.000
_cell.length_c   1.000
_cell.angle_alpha   90.00
_cell.angle_beta   90.00
_cell.angle_gamma   90.00
#
_symmetry.space_group_name_H-M   'P 1'
#
loop_
_entity.id
_entity.type
_entity.pdbx_description
1 polymer ?
#
loop_
_entity_poly.entity_id
_entity_poly.type
_entity_poly.pdbx_seq_one_letter_code
_entity_poly.pdbx_strand_id
1 'polypeptide(L)' 'MSSEDDAKFMAEAIEVAEKARFRSSPNPWVGVVVVANGQVV' A
#
# COMPACT_ATOMS: atom_id res chain seq x y z
N MET A 1 7.12 -11.25 11.29
CA MET A 1 7.04 -10.64 9.95
C MET A 1 8.42 -10.72 9.34
N SER A 2 8.54 -11.37 8.19
CA SER A 2 9.81 -11.47 7.47
C SER A 2 9.96 -10.30 6.49
N SER A 3 11.18 -10.07 5.98
CA SER A 3 11.39 -9.08 4.92
C SER A 3 10.64 -9.41 3.62
N GLU A 4 10.37 -10.69 3.36
CA GLU A 4 9.56 -11.13 2.21
C GLU A 4 8.08 -10.77 2.39
N ASP A 5 7.54 -10.91 3.61
CA ASP A 5 6.19 -10.49 3.94
C ASP A 5 6.03 -8.96 3.80
N ASP A 6 7.00 -8.19 4.30
CA ASP A 6 6.99 -6.72 4.20
C ASP A 6 7.00 -6.26 2.74
N ALA A 7 7.80 -6.91 1.87
CA ALA A 7 7.83 -6.60 0.44
C ALA A 7 6.47 -6.85 -0.22
N LYS A 8 5.78 -7.95 0.16
CA LYS A 8 4.44 -8.26 -0.34
C LYS A 8 3.40 -7.21 0.08
N PHE A 9 3.37 -6.83 1.35
CA PHE A 9 2.42 -5.82 1.83
C PHE A 9 2.73 -4.42 1.28
N MET A 10 4.00 -4.11 1.04
CA MET A 10 4.38 -2.86 0.37
C MET A 10 3.91 -2.82 -1.09
N ALA A 11 4.00 -3.93 -1.82
CA ALA A 11 3.44 -4.01 -3.17
C ALA A 11 1.93 -3.74 -3.18
N GLU A 12 1.19 -4.31 -2.22
CA GLU A 12 -0.25 -4.06 -2.06
C GLU A 12 -0.56 -2.58 -1.73
N ALA A 13 0.25 -1.93 -0.88
CA ALA A 13 0.11 -0.50 -0.59
C ALA A 13 0.35 0.37 -1.84
N ILE A 14 1.29 -0.01 -2.71
CA ILE A 14 1.52 0.67 -4.00
C ILE A 14 0.31 0.49 -4.93
N GLU A 15 -0.26 -0.71 -5.01
CA GLU A 15 -1.49 -0.96 -5.78
C GLU A 15 -2.67 -0.11 -5.30
N VAL A 16 -2.78 0.11 -3.98
CA VAL A 16 -3.77 1.05 -3.42
C VAL A 16 -3.48 2.48 -3.89
N ALA A 17 -2.22 2.91 -3.86
CA ALA A 17 -1.82 4.26 -4.30
C ALA A 17 -2.14 4.51 -5.78
N GLU A 18 -1.90 3.54 -6.66
CA GLU A 18 -2.18 3.65 -8.10
C GLU A 18 -3.66 3.99 -8.41
N LYS A 19 -4.61 3.70 -7.51
CA LYS A 19 -6.02 4.09 -7.70
C LYS A 19 -6.25 5.61 -7.68
N ALA A 20 -5.35 6.36 -7.05
CA ALA A 20 -5.37 7.84 -7.04
C ALA A 20 -4.82 8.46 -8.33
N ARG A 21 -4.32 7.61 -9.26
CA ARG A 21 -3.71 8.03 -10.51
C ARG A 21 -4.59 8.96 -11.32
N PHE A 22 -4.01 10.10 -11.70
CA PHE A 22 -4.65 11.18 -12.47
C PHE A 22 -5.82 11.92 -11.79
N ARG A 23 -6.08 11.68 -10.50
CA ARG A 23 -7.21 12.30 -9.78
C ARG A 23 -6.82 13.12 -8.56
N SER A 24 -5.58 12.99 -8.09
CA SER A 24 -5.13 13.64 -6.85
C SER A 24 -4.27 14.89 -7.04
N SER A 25 -3.94 15.30 -8.27
CA SER A 25 -3.06 16.45 -8.52
C SER A 25 -3.58 17.71 -7.78
N PRO A 26 -2.71 18.49 -7.10
CA PRO A 26 -1.24 18.41 -7.04
C PRO A 26 -0.67 17.43 -6.00
N ASN A 27 -1.53 16.70 -5.28
CA ASN A 27 -1.11 15.82 -4.19
C ASN A 27 -0.55 14.49 -4.72
N PRO A 28 0.46 13.91 -4.03
CA PRO A 28 1.04 12.61 -4.40
C PRO A 28 0.01 11.48 -4.24
N TRP A 29 0.32 10.34 -4.87
CA TRP A 29 -0.45 9.11 -4.68
C TRP A 29 0.10 8.39 -3.48
N VAL A 30 -0.76 8.21 -2.48
CA VAL A 30 -0.38 7.54 -1.23
C VAL A 30 -1.39 6.43 -0.98
N GLY A 31 -0.88 5.23 -0.77
CA GLY A 31 -1.64 4.05 -0.37
C GLY A 31 -1.08 3.52 0.93
N VAL A 32 -1.94 2.88 1.73
CA VAL A 32 -1.59 2.32 3.03
C VAL A 32 -2.25 0.96 3.17
N VAL A 33 -1.52 0.04 3.80
CA VAL A 33 -2.02 -1.26 4.24
C VAL A 33 -1.66 -1.37 5.72
N VAL A 34 -2.64 -1.72 6.56
CA VAL A 34 -2.42 -1.99 7.99
C VAL A 34 -2.47 -3.50 8.17
N VAL A 35 -1.42 -4.06 8.78
CA VAL A 35 -1.30 -5.51 8.98
C VAL A 35 -1.33 -5.84 10.47
N ALA A 36 -2.22 -6.73 10.86
CA ALA A 36 -2.30 -7.31 12.21
C ALA A 36 -2.33 -8.83 12.10
N ASN A 37 -1.48 -9.51 12.87
CA ASN A 37 -1.39 -10.98 12.87
C ASN A 37 -1.18 -11.60 11.47
N GLY A 38 -0.45 -10.91 10.59
CA GLY A 38 -0.20 -11.35 9.22
C GLY A 38 -1.37 -11.16 8.24
N GLN A 39 -2.41 -10.44 8.64
CA GLN A 39 -3.59 -10.15 7.83
C GLN A 39 -3.78 -8.64 7.69
N VAL A 40 -4.22 -8.21 6.50
CA VAL A 40 -4.65 -6.82 6.28
C VAL A 40 -5.97 -6.57 7.02
N VAL A 41 -6.05 -5.45 7.76
CA VAL A 41 -7.21 -5.05 8.59
C VAL A 41 -7.73 -3.66 8.25
#